data_AF-A0A5K1FMP7-F1
#
_entry.id   AF-A0A5K1FMP7-F1
#
_cell.length_a   1.000
_cell.length_b   1.000
_cell.length_c   1.000
_cell.angle_alpha   90.00
_cell.angle_beta   90.00
_cell.angle_gamma   90.00
#
_symmetry.space_group_name_H-M   'P 1'
#
loop_
_entity.id
_entity.type
_entity.pdbx_description
1 polymer ?
#
loop_
_entity_poly.entity_id
_entity_poly.type
_entity_poly.pdbx_seq_one_letter_code
_entity_poly.pdbx_strand_id
1 'polypeptide(L)' 'AKLCMLAELLGSSGSLTGVDIAKSRLAACRTMLQKYALGGRCRLFVADGTTFSLLPLGTCTENQPVM' A
#
# COMPACT_ATOMS: atom_id res chain seq x y z
N ALA A 1 7.06 -3.79 10.20
CA ALA A 1 7.03 -5.27 10.24
C ALA A 1 5.78 -5.87 9.59
N LYS A 2 4.56 -5.71 10.13
CA LYS A 2 3.33 -6.33 9.56
C LYS A 2 3.07 -6.04 8.07
N LEU A 3 3.27 -4.79 7.64
CA LEU A 3 3.01 -4.38 6.26
C LEU A 3 3.98 -5.03 5.26
N CYS A 4 5.26 -5.20 5.62
CA CYS A 4 6.24 -5.90 4.79
C CYS A 4 5.83 -7.35 4.54
N MET A 5 5.41 -8.08 5.59
CA MET A 5 4.97 -9.47 5.46
C MET A 5 3.74 -9.60 4.54
N LEU A 6 2.78 -8.69 4.65
CA LEU A 6 1.63 -8.66 3.75
C LEU A 6 2.02 -8.34 2.31
N ALA A 7 2.97 -7.42 2.11
CA ALA A 7 3.48 -7.09 0.78
C ALA A 7 4.25 -8.25 0.13
N GLU A 8 4.99 -9.04 0.93
CA GLU A 8 5.63 -10.28 0.47
C GLU A 8 4.58 -11.34 0.12
N LEU A 9 3.56 -11.52 0.96
CA LEU A 9 2.49 -12.50 0.73
C LEU A 9 1.63 -12.14 -0.49
N LEU A 10 1.42 -10.84 -0.78
CA LEU A 10 0.73 -10.38 -2.00
C LEU A 10 1.47 -10.82 -3.27
N GLY A 11 2.76 -11.16 -3.18
CA GLY A 11 3.52 -11.73 -4.29
C GLY A 11 3.65 -10.74 -5.44
N SER A 12 3.12 -11.05 -6.62
CA SER A 12 3.14 -10.23 -7.84
C SER A 12 1.81 -9.50 -8.14
N SER A 13 0.72 -9.81 -7.43
CA SER A 13 -0.61 -9.31 -7.76
C SER A 13 -1.19 -8.43 -6.65
N GLY A 14 -1.92 -7.37 -7.04
CA GLY A 14 -2.56 -6.45 -6.11
C GLY A 14 -1.69 -5.28 -5.64
N SER A 15 -2.24 -4.51 -4.71
CA SER A 15 -1.57 -3.37 -4.09
C SER A 15 -1.89 -3.30 -2.61
N LEU A 16 -0.98 -2.75 -1.82
CA LEU A 16 -1.17 -2.61 -0.39
C LEU A 16 -1.23 -1.13 -0.01
N THR A 17 -2.21 -0.77 0.81
CA THR A 17 -2.33 0.59 1.32
C THR A 17 -2.05 0.59 2.83
N GLY A 18 -1.09 1.40 3.25
CA GLY A 18 -0.76 1.65 4.65
C GLY A 18 -1.15 3.06 5.05
N VAL A 19 -1.83 3.20 6.18
CA VAL A 19 -2.27 4.49 6.72
C VAL A 19 -1.71 4.63 8.13
N ASP A 20 -1.10 5.77 8.42
CA ASP A 20 -0.64 6.09 9.78
C ASP A 20 -0.74 7.59 10.03
N ILE A 21 -1.34 8.00 11.14
CA ILE A 21 -1.49 9.41 11.51
C ILE A 21 -0.15 10.09 11.81
N ALA A 22 0.86 9.34 12.24
CA ALA A 22 2.17 9.86 12.58
C ALA A 22 3.12 9.75 11.39
N LYS A 23 3.52 10.90 10.84
CA LYS A 23 4.45 11.01 9.71
C LYS A 23 5.78 10.28 9.94
N SER A 24 6.32 10.32 11.16
CA SER A 24 7.57 9.64 11.53
C SER A 24 7.43 8.11 11.44
N ARG A 25 6.31 7.55 11.92
CA ARG A 25 6.02 6.11 11.82
C ARG A 25 5.85 5.69 10.37
N LEU A 26 5.15 6.49 9.57
CA LEU A 26 4.97 6.23 8.14
C LEU A 26 6.32 6.26 7.39
N ALA A 27 7.20 7.21 7.71
CA ALA A 27 8.54 7.31 7.12
C ALA A 27 9.40 6.08 7.45
N ALA A 28 9.38 5.61 8.70
CA ALA A 28 10.06 4.38 9.10
C ALA A 28 9.51 3.14 8.35
N CYS A 29 8.19 3.07 8.20
CA CYS A 29 7.54 2.04 7.36
C CYS A 29 8.03 2.11 5.91
N ARG A 30 8.12 3.30 5.31
CA ARG A 30 8.64 3.49 3.96
C ARG A 30 10.08 2.98 3.83
N THR A 31 10.95 3.32 4.77
CA THR A 31 12.35 2.85 4.77
C THR A 31 12.43 1.33 4.83
N MET A 32 11.61 0.68 5.66
CA MET A 32 11.55 -0.78 5.69
C MET A 32 11.10 -1.36 4.34
N LEU A 33 10.04 -0.82 3.73
CA LEU A 33 9.56 -1.31 2.44
C LEU A 33 10.59 -1.13 1.32
N GLN A 34 11.34 -0.03 1.35
CA GLN A 34 12.45 0.19 0.43
C GLN A 34 13.59 -0.80 0.65
N LYS A 35 13.94 -1.07 1.92
CA LYS A 35 14.98 -2.04 2.28
C LYS A 35 14.71 -3.44 1.72
N TYR A 36 13.44 -3.84 1.64
CA TYR A 36 13.03 -5.15 1.10
C TYR A 36 12.56 -5.10 -0.36
N ALA A 37 12.74 -3.98 -1.07
CA ALA A 37 12.28 -3.77 -2.44
C ALA A 37 10.75 -3.95 -2.66
N LEU A 38 9.95 -3.76 -1.60
CA LEU A 38 8.48 -3.89 -1.59
C LEU A 38 7.76 -2.54 -1.82
N GLY A 39 8.52 -1.46 -1.96
CA GLY A 39 7.98 -0.09 -2.05
C GLY A 39 7.18 0.21 -3.32
N GLY A 40 7.42 -0.50 -4.42
CA GLY A 40 6.79 -0.20 -5.72
C GLY A 40 5.27 -0.42 -5.78
N ARG A 41 4.72 -1.18 -4.83
CA ARG A 41 3.29 -1.56 -4.81
C ARG A 41 2.59 -1.23 -3.49
N CYS A 42 3.29 -0.53 -2.60
CA CYS A 42 2.77 -0.07 -1.32
C CYS A 42 2.51 1.44 -1.38
N ARG A 43 1.26 1.84 -1.14
CA ARG A 43 0.85 3.24 -1.03
C ARG A 43 0.73 3.60 0.44
N LEU A 44 1.40 4.68 0.85
CA LEU A 44 1.45 5.11 2.24
C LEU A 44 0.80 6.48 2.38
N PHE A 45 -0.17 6.60 3.29
CA PHE A 45 -0.90 7.84 3.56
C PHE A 45 -0.72 8.28 5.01
N VAL A 46 -0.43 9.57 5.20
CA VAL A 46 -0.49 10.19 6.53
C VAL A 46 -1.92 10.65 6.76
N ALA A 47 -2.71 9.85 7.49
CA ALA A 47 -4.11 10.16 7.79
C ALA A 47 -4.58 9.43 9.04
N ASP A 48 -5.73 9.83 9.57
CA ASP A 48 -6.40 9.13 10.66
C ASP A 48 -7.10 7.86 10.14
N GLY A 49 -6.69 6.70 10.64
CA GLY A 49 -7.24 5.41 10.24
C GLY A 49 -8.72 5.20 10.62
N THR A 50 -9.29 6.05 11.48
CA THR A 50 -10.72 6.00 11.84
C THR A 50 -11.62 6.69 10.82
N THR A 51 -11.08 7.66 10.06
CA THR A 51 -11.82 8.44 9.06
C THR A 51 -11.34 8.17 7.63
N PHE A 52 -10.20 7.49 7.47
CA PHE A 52 -9.64 7.17 6.17
C PHE A 52 -10.57 6.27 5.36
N SER A 53 -11.10 6.80 4.27
CA SER A 53 -11.94 6.10 3.30
C SER A 53 -11.38 6.34 1.91
N LEU A 54 -10.43 5.50 1.50
CA LEU A 54 -9.89 5.52 0.14
C LEU A 54 -9.94 4.12 -0.43
N LEU A 55 -10.61 3.99 -1.58
CA LEU A 55 -10.70 2.71 -2.27
C LEU A 55 -9.31 2.32 -2.79
N PRO A 56 -8.93 1.03 -2.70
CA PRO A 56 -7.75 0.55 -3.39
C PRO A 56 -7.87 0.89 -4.87
N LEU A 57 -6.93 1.66 -5.41
CA LEU A 57 -6.84 1.86 -6.86
C LEU A 57 -6.58 0.47 -7.46
N GLY A 58 -7.63 -0.09 -8.07
CA GLY A 58 -7.58 -1.40 -8.71
C GLY A 58 -6.39 -1.48 -9.64
N THR A 59 -5.82 -2.68 -9.75
CA THR A 59 -4.87 -2.99 -10.81
C THR A 59 -5.46 -2.52 -12.13
N CYS A 60 -4.66 -1.88 -12.99
CA CYS A 60 -4.98 -1.79 -14.41
C CYS A 60 -5.15 -3.22 -14.95
N THR A 61 -6.34 -3.75 -14.87
CA THR A 61 -6.92 -4.61 -15.88
C THR A 61 -8.06 -3.78 -16.44
N GLU A 62 -7.75 -3.00 -17.47
CA GLU A 62 -8.76 -2.63 -18.44
C GLU A 62 -9.29 -3.94 -19.06
N ASN A 63 -10.27 -4.56 -18.41
CA ASN A 63 -11.36 -5.12 -19.17
C ASN A 63 -12.38 -3.99 -19.30
N GLN A 64 -12.14 -3.15 -20.31
CA GLN A 64 -13.23 -2.48 -21.00
C GLN A 64 -14.28 -3.57 -21.33
N PRO A 65 -15.55 -3.45 -20.93
CA PRO A 65 -16.58 -4.18 -21.65
C PRO A 65 -16.59 -3.61 -23.07
N VAL A 66 -16.34 -4.46 -24.06
CA VAL A 66 -16.72 -4.18 -25.44
C VAL A 66 -18.24 -4.19 -25.47
N MET A 67 -18.86 -3.00 -25.44
CA MET A 67 -20.11 -2.56 -26.08
C MET A 67 -20.68 -1.35 -25.36
#